data_AF-A0A1C6IJC1-F1
#
_entry.id   AF-A0A1C6IJC1-F1
#
_cell.length_a   1.000
_cell.length_b   1.000
_cell.length_c   1.000
_cell.angle_alpha   90.00
_cell.angle_beta   90.00
_cell.angle_gamma   90.00
#
_symmetry.space_group_name_H-M   'P 1'
#
loop_
_entity.id
_entity.type
_entity.pdbx_description
1 polymer ?
#
loop_
_entity_poly.entity_id
_entity_poly.type
_entity_poly.pdbx_seq_one_letter_code
_entity_poly.pdbx_strand_id
1 'polypeptide(L)'
;MQTLIKQIRTYLNISQTEFAEQLNVTFATVNRWENGRAMPNKLAQSKMYDLCKEKSVPVYDMTLKKISEAAEAVQPETNRILLYHGSKAGIEGKIEPKSRKQCDFGKGFYMGTDPGQALTLICDYEKSKFYVVSVATDTLAQIEVPADIDWAMLVAYHRGRMEKINGTDFYNKYRNMTAGKDLIIGNIANDRMFFVIDNFFIGNVTDTALVNSLSALQLGKQYVAVSQKGCDAVRVESEISLSYLERLFIKNTAEENRAKGISLANDICRNYRREGLFFDEILDKAKNGGQ
;
A
#
# COMPACT_ATOMS: atom_id res chain seq x y z
N MET A 1 -6.89 8.88 18.85
CA MET A 1 -7.22 7.96 19.96
C MET A 1 -8.46 8.39 20.73
N GLN A 2 -8.57 9.66 21.19
CA GLN A 2 -9.75 10.16 21.91
C GLN A 2 -11.08 9.83 21.20
N THR A 3 -11.22 10.23 19.94
CA THR A 3 -12.41 9.97 19.11
C THR A 3 -12.66 8.47 18.93
N LEU A 4 -11.61 7.69 18.68
CA LEU A 4 -11.70 6.25 18.47
C LEU A 4 -12.24 5.52 19.70
N ILE A 5 -11.78 5.87 20.90
CA ILE A 5 -12.28 5.26 22.15
C ILE A 5 -13.78 5.52 22.31
N LYS A 6 -14.21 6.77 22.07
CA LYS A 6 -15.64 7.13 22.10
C LYS A 6 -16.44 6.35 21.07
N GLN A 7 -15.93 6.20 19.85
CA GLN A 7 -16.58 5.43 18.78
C GLN A 7 -16.73 3.95 19.15
N ILE A 8 -15.67 3.31 19.67
CA ILE A 8 -15.70 1.93 20.15
C ILE A 8 -16.77 1.78 21.24
N ARG A 9 -16.74 2.64 22.27
CA ARG A 9 -17.69 2.57 23.38
C ARG A 9 -19.14 2.78 22.90
N THR A 10 -19.35 3.73 21.99
CA THR A 10 -20.67 4.02 21.41
C THR A 10 -21.17 2.84 20.57
N TYR A 11 -20.30 2.21 19.79
CA TYR A 11 -20.63 1.02 19.01
C TYR A 11 -21.04 -0.16 19.92
N LEU A 12 -20.37 -0.34 21.04
CA LEU A 12 -20.71 -1.36 22.04
C LEU A 12 -21.97 -1.01 22.85
N ASN A 13 -22.48 0.22 22.75
CA ASN A 13 -23.60 0.74 23.53
C ASN A 13 -23.44 0.57 25.05
N ILE A 14 -22.25 0.94 25.56
CA ILE A 14 -21.95 0.87 27.01
C ILE A 14 -21.51 2.23 27.58
N SER A 15 -21.66 2.37 28.89
CA SER A 15 -21.19 3.51 29.66
C SER A 15 -19.66 3.51 29.84
N GLN A 16 -19.11 4.65 30.28
CA GLN A 16 -17.68 4.73 30.61
C GLN A 16 -17.31 3.79 31.77
N THR A 17 -18.24 3.53 32.70
CA THR A 17 -18.05 2.62 33.83
C THR A 17 -17.94 1.18 33.37
N GLU A 18 -18.90 0.71 32.57
CA GLU A 18 -18.89 -0.65 32.00
C GLU A 18 -17.66 -0.86 31.10
N PHE A 19 -17.29 0.12 30.29
CA PHE A 19 -16.05 0.03 29.48
C PHE A 19 -14.80 -0.05 30.36
N ALA A 20 -14.76 0.67 31.49
CA ALA A 20 -13.66 0.61 32.43
C ALA A 20 -13.56 -0.77 33.11
N GLU A 21 -14.70 -1.36 33.50
CA GLU A 21 -14.79 -2.72 34.05
C GLU A 21 -14.28 -3.77 33.07
N GLN A 22 -14.72 -3.72 31.81
CA GLN A 22 -14.27 -4.64 30.74
C GLN A 22 -12.75 -4.56 30.50
N LEU A 23 -12.17 -3.37 30.63
CA LEU A 23 -10.71 -3.17 30.49
C LEU A 23 -9.94 -3.35 31.81
N ASN A 24 -10.63 -3.62 32.92
CA ASN A 24 -10.08 -3.65 34.27
C ASN A 24 -9.22 -2.40 34.56
N VAL A 25 -9.83 -1.23 34.39
CA VAL A 25 -9.32 0.10 34.74
C VAL A 25 -10.40 0.89 35.48
N THR A 26 -10.07 2.08 35.99
CA THR A 26 -11.07 2.93 36.66
C THR A 26 -11.87 3.78 35.68
N PHE A 27 -13.10 4.12 36.03
CA PHE A 27 -13.91 5.12 35.31
C PHE A 27 -13.11 6.41 35.04
N ALA A 28 -12.39 6.92 36.04
CA ALA A 28 -11.56 8.13 35.92
C ALA A 28 -10.48 8.00 34.82
N THR A 29 -10.00 6.78 34.56
CA THR A 29 -9.02 6.50 33.52
C THR A 29 -9.66 6.60 32.13
N VAL A 30 -10.80 5.94 31.91
CA VAL A 30 -11.56 6.06 30.65
C VAL A 30 -11.99 7.50 30.41
N ASN A 31 -12.49 8.19 31.44
CA ASN A 31 -12.89 9.58 31.36
C ASN A 31 -11.73 10.49 30.92
N ARG A 32 -10.52 10.30 31.46
CA ARG A 32 -9.34 11.04 31.00
C ARG A 32 -8.99 10.75 29.55
N TRP A 33 -9.10 9.50 29.11
CA TRP A 33 -8.83 9.14 27.71
C TRP A 33 -9.82 9.77 26.74
N GLU A 34 -11.12 9.72 27.04
CA GLU A 34 -12.18 10.30 26.21
C GLU A 34 -12.18 11.83 26.20
N ASN A 35 -11.52 12.46 27.17
CA ASN A 35 -11.35 13.92 27.24
C ASN A 35 -9.94 14.38 26.81
N GLY A 36 -9.11 13.48 26.27
CA GLY A 36 -7.76 13.83 25.79
C GLY A 36 -6.76 14.22 26.87
N ARG A 37 -7.09 13.99 28.15
CA ARG A 37 -6.22 14.32 29.31
C ARG A 37 -5.13 13.27 29.55
N ALA A 38 -5.27 12.08 28.99
CA ALA A 38 -4.28 11.01 29.02
C ALA A 38 -4.45 10.11 27.80
N MET A 39 -3.43 9.33 27.47
CA MET A 39 -3.48 8.31 26.42
C MET A 39 -3.42 6.90 27.04
N PRO A 40 -4.16 5.92 26.51
CA PRO A 40 -4.03 4.54 26.97
C PRO A 40 -2.64 4.01 26.61
N ASN A 41 -1.98 3.35 27.56
CA ASN A 41 -0.72 2.66 27.31
C ASN A 41 -0.92 1.40 26.44
N LYS A 42 0.17 0.74 26.04
CA LYS A 42 0.10 -0.47 25.20
C LYS A 42 -0.74 -1.58 25.83
N LEU A 43 -0.66 -1.78 27.15
CA LEU A 43 -1.45 -2.79 27.86
C LEU A 43 -2.96 -2.52 27.77
N ALA A 44 -3.37 -1.28 28.01
CA ALA A 44 -4.77 -0.88 27.86
C ALA A 44 -5.26 -1.03 26.42
N GLN A 45 -4.43 -0.67 25.44
CA GLN A 45 -4.74 -0.84 24.02
C GLN A 45 -4.82 -2.33 23.61
N SER A 46 -4.00 -3.21 24.18
CA SER A 46 -4.12 -4.66 23.98
C SER A 46 -5.45 -5.21 24.53
N LYS A 47 -5.87 -4.80 25.73
CA LYS A 47 -7.18 -5.19 26.26
C LYS A 47 -8.33 -4.67 25.40
N MET A 48 -8.22 -3.44 24.89
CA MET A 48 -9.20 -2.89 23.94
C MET A 48 -9.23 -3.72 22.65
N TYR A 49 -8.07 -4.16 22.15
CA TYR A 49 -7.99 -5.02 20.97
C TYR A 49 -8.73 -6.33 21.19
N ASP A 50 -8.48 -7.02 22.32
CA ASP A 50 -9.14 -8.30 22.65
C ASP A 50 -10.66 -8.12 22.77
N LEU A 51 -11.11 -7.10 23.51
CA LEU A 51 -12.53 -6.76 23.65
C LEU A 51 -13.18 -6.46 22.29
N CYS A 52 -12.52 -5.63 21.46
CA CYS A 52 -13.03 -5.26 20.15
C CYS A 52 -13.09 -6.47 19.21
N LYS A 53 -12.14 -7.40 19.30
CA LYS A 53 -12.15 -8.65 18.53
C LYS A 53 -13.29 -9.57 18.97
N GLU A 54 -13.48 -9.74 20.28
CA GLU A 54 -14.57 -10.56 20.84
C GLU A 54 -15.95 -10.03 20.44
N LYS A 55 -16.12 -8.70 20.45
CA LYS A 55 -17.40 -8.04 20.15
C LYS A 55 -17.55 -7.64 18.68
N SER A 56 -16.64 -8.04 17.80
CA SER A 56 -16.65 -7.70 16.36
C SER A 56 -16.82 -6.21 16.10
N VAL A 57 -16.09 -5.38 16.84
CA VAL A 57 -16.07 -3.92 16.63
C VAL A 57 -15.25 -3.60 15.37
N PRO A 58 -15.79 -2.85 14.40
CA PRO A 58 -15.15 -2.58 13.12
C PRO A 58 -14.08 -1.47 13.23
N VAL A 59 -13.07 -1.67 14.07
CA VAL A 59 -12.02 -0.67 14.35
C VAL A 59 -11.22 -0.33 13.09
N TYR A 60 -11.00 -1.29 12.19
CA TYR A 60 -10.33 -1.04 10.92
C TYR A 60 -11.13 -0.07 10.05
N ASP A 61 -12.45 -0.27 9.91
CA ASP A 61 -13.32 0.60 9.12
C ASP A 61 -13.44 1.99 9.76
N MET A 62 -13.48 2.08 11.10
CA MET A 62 -13.41 3.36 11.80
C MET A 62 -12.09 4.11 11.52
N THR A 63 -10.99 3.37 11.38
CA THR A 63 -9.68 3.94 11.03
C THR A 63 -9.66 4.45 9.59
N LEU A 64 -10.21 3.68 8.65
CA LEU A 64 -10.35 4.12 7.25
C LEU A 64 -11.27 5.34 7.14
N LYS A 65 -12.38 5.37 7.89
CA LYS A 65 -13.29 6.52 7.93
C LYS A 65 -12.57 7.78 8.42
N LYS A 66 -11.81 7.69 9.51
CA LYS A 66 -10.96 8.80 10.00
C LYS A 66 -10.00 9.32 8.92
N ILE A 67 -9.44 8.43 8.11
CA ILE A 67 -8.54 8.82 7.00
C ILE A 67 -9.32 9.47 5.86
N SER A 68 -10.49 8.95 5.50
CA SER A 68 -11.38 9.55 4.49
C SER A 68 -11.79 10.95 4.90
N GLU A 69 -12.25 11.13 6.14
CA GLU A 69 -12.62 12.44 6.68
C GLU A 69 -11.44 13.43 6.65
N ALA A 70 -10.23 12.96 6.97
CA ALA A 70 -9.02 13.78 6.90
C ALA A 70 -8.65 14.14 5.45
N ALA A 71 -8.86 13.24 4.49
CA ALA A 71 -8.62 13.48 3.08
C ALA A 71 -9.67 14.42 2.46
N GLU A 72 -10.95 14.26 2.81
CA GLU A 72 -12.06 15.12 2.38
C GLU A 72 -11.93 16.55 2.92
N ALA A 73 -11.34 16.70 4.11
CA ALA A 73 -11.01 18.02 4.66
C ALA A 73 -9.89 18.74 3.88
N VAL A 74 -9.10 18.00 3.08
CA VAL A 74 -8.12 18.61 2.18
C VAL A 74 -8.86 19.11 0.93
N GLN A 75 -8.71 20.40 0.64
CA GLN A 75 -9.18 21.01 -0.60
C GLN A 75 -7.96 21.25 -1.50
N PRO A 76 -7.47 20.23 -2.22
CA PRO A 76 -6.33 20.41 -3.10
C PRO A 76 -6.67 21.40 -4.22
N GLU A 77 -5.66 22.10 -4.72
CA GLU A 77 -5.80 22.89 -5.95
C GLU A 77 -6.27 21.98 -7.10
N THR A 78 -7.01 22.53 -8.06
CA THR A 78 -7.70 21.76 -9.11
C THR A 78 -6.78 20.91 -9.98
N ASN A 79 -5.49 21.24 -10.06
CA ASN A 79 -4.48 20.49 -10.82
C ASN A 79 -3.75 19.41 -9.99
N ARG A 80 -4.19 19.16 -8.74
CA ARG A 80 -3.52 18.23 -7.83
C ARG A 80 -4.38 17.01 -7.53
N ILE A 81 -3.76 15.85 -7.54
CA ILE A 81 -4.38 14.57 -7.24
C ILE A 81 -4.05 14.20 -5.79
N LEU A 82 -5.06 13.84 -4.99
CA LEU A 82 -4.88 13.31 -3.63
C LEU A 82 -4.49 11.83 -3.66
N LEU A 83 -3.48 11.48 -2.86
CA LEU A 83 -2.90 10.16 -2.74
C LEU A 83 -2.47 9.89 -1.29
N TYR A 84 -2.04 8.67 -1.02
CA TYR A 84 -1.64 8.22 0.31
C TYR A 84 -0.22 7.71 0.33
N HIS A 85 0.51 8.02 1.41
CA HIS A 85 1.86 7.52 1.64
C HIS A 85 2.00 6.99 3.07
N GLY A 86 2.61 5.81 3.20
CA GLY A 86 3.00 5.26 4.48
C GLY A 86 4.51 5.32 4.67
N SER A 87 4.97 6.03 5.72
CA SER A 87 6.37 5.97 6.16
C SER A 87 6.52 5.12 7.41
N LYS A 88 7.62 4.35 7.46
CA LYS A 88 7.98 3.51 8.62
C LYS A 88 8.51 4.30 9.81
N ALA A 89 8.99 5.53 9.57
CA ALA A 89 9.62 6.37 10.59
C ALA A 89 9.18 7.85 10.55
N GLY A 90 8.34 8.22 9.58
CA GLY A 90 8.04 9.63 9.26
C GLY A 90 8.82 10.14 8.06
N ILE A 91 8.47 11.33 7.58
CA ILE A 91 9.20 12.06 6.55
C ILE A 91 10.03 13.14 7.24
N GLU A 92 11.35 13.12 7.03
CA GLU A 92 12.28 14.13 7.54
C GLU A 92 12.93 14.86 6.37
N GLY A 93 12.90 16.19 6.38
CA GLY A 93 13.44 17.02 5.31
C GLY A 93 12.55 17.06 4.07
N LYS A 94 13.17 17.31 2.91
CA LYS A 94 12.46 17.38 1.62
C LYS A 94 12.13 15.98 1.11
N ILE A 95 11.06 15.88 0.31
CA ILE A 95 10.77 14.67 -0.43
C ILE A 95 11.82 14.51 -1.54
N GLU A 96 12.42 13.34 -1.62
CA GLU A 96 13.48 13.01 -2.57
C GLU A 96 13.18 11.65 -3.23
N PRO A 97 13.67 11.39 -4.45
CA PRO A 97 13.47 10.12 -5.15
C PRO A 97 14.40 9.02 -4.58
N LYS A 98 14.33 8.82 -3.26
CA LYS A 98 15.14 7.89 -2.49
C LYS A 98 14.25 6.77 -1.97
N SER A 99 14.55 5.55 -2.40
CA SER A 99 13.96 4.35 -1.85
C SER A 99 14.94 3.17 -1.98
N ARG A 100 14.48 1.96 -1.66
CA ARG A 100 15.28 0.74 -1.82
C ARG A 100 15.66 0.54 -3.28
N LYS A 101 16.78 -0.14 -3.53
CA LYS A 101 17.29 -0.36 -4.90
C LYS A 101 16.32 -1.14 -5.79
N GLN A 102 15.66 -2.16 -5.23
CA GLN A 102 14.75 -3.06 -5.95
C GLN A 102 13.29 -2.76 -5.56
N CYS A 103 12.75 -1.69 -6.14
CA CYS A 103 11.34 -1.34 -6.06
C CYS A 103 10.68 -1.49 -7.44
N ASP A 104 9.35 -1.55 -7.47
CA ASP A 104 8.57 -1.92 -8.68
C ASP A 104 8.80 -0.99 -9.87
N PHE A 105 9.05 0.29 -9.60
CA PHE A 105 9.25 1.34 -10.59
C PHE A 105 10.55 2.11 -10.34
N GLY A 106 11.53 1.44 -9.71
CA GLY A 106 12.82 2.03 -9.41
C GLY A 106 12.84 2.89 -8.14
N LYS A 107 13.90 3.68 -7.99
CA LYS A 107 14.03 4.57 -6.83
C LYS A 107 13.10 5.77 -6.99
N GLY A 108 12.33 6.06 -5.95
CA GLY A 108 11.34 7.13 -6.01
C GLY A 108 10.53 7.25 -4.73
N PHE A 109 9.68 8.27 -4.69
CA PHE A 109 8.70 8.47 -3.63
C PHE A 109 7.35 7.85 -4.05
N TYR A 110 6.95 6.79 -3.35
CA TYR A 110 5.79 5.96 -3.68
C TYR A 110 4.52 6.46 -2.99
N MET A 111 3.46 6.64 -3.76
CA MET A 111 2.15 7.07 -3.30
C MET A 111 1.08 6.17 -3.92
N GLY A 112 -0.03 5.91 -3.22
CA GLY A 112 -1.10 5.02 -3.69
C GLY A 112 -2.46 5.70 -3.67
N THR A 113 -3.39 5.21 -4.51
CA THR A 113 -4.79 5.64 -4.47
C THR A 113 -5.59 4.95 -3.36
N ASP A 114 -5.11 3.82 -2.85
CA ASP A 114 -5.76 3.05 -1.77
C ASP A 114 -5.04 3.31 -0.43
N PRO A 115 -5.72 3.91 0.57
CA PRO A 115 -5.13 4.10 1.90
C PRO A 115 -4.84 2.76 2.59
N GLY A 116 -5.65 1.72 2.35
CA GLY A 116 -5.47 0.39 2.93
C GLY A 116 -4.10 -0.19 2.63
N GLN A 117 -3.66 -0.14 1.37
CA GLN A 117 -2.34 -0.58 0.97
C GLN A 117 -1.21 0.17 1.71
N ALA A 118 -1.30 1.50 1.82
CA ALA A 118 -0.29 2.29 2.52
C ALA A 118 -0.25 1.97 4.03
N LEU A 119 -1.41 1.66 4.64
CA LEU A 119 -1.50 1.24 6.03
C LEU A 119 -0.86 -0.13 6.29
N THR A 120 -1.12 -1.13 5.44
CA THR A 120 -0.57 -2.48 5.64
C THR A 120 0.96 -2.51 5.53
N LEU A 121 1.55 -1.62 4.75
CA LEU A 121 3.01 -1.51 4.60
C LEU A 121 3.72 -0.99 5.87
N ILE A 122 3.00 -0.28 6.74
CA ILE A 122 3.59 0.42 7.90
C ILE A 122 3.09 -0.08 9.26
N CYS A 123 2.08 -0.96 9.31
CA CYS A 123 1.42 -1.37 10.55
C CYS A 123 2.35 -2.00 11.59
N ASP A 124 3.40 -2.71 11.16
CA ASP A 124 4.38 -3.33 12.05
C ASP A 124 5.39 -2.33 12.67
N TYR A 125 5.44 -1.07 12.19
CA TYR A 125 6.43 -0.09 12.61
C TYR A 125 5.84 0.85 13.66
N GLU A 126 6.43 0.89 14.85
CA GLU A 126 5.92 1.72 15.95
C GLU A 126 6.01 3.22 15.67
N LYS A 127 7.06 3.65 14.96
CA LYS A 127 7.26 5.05 14.56
C LYS A 127 6.60 5.38 13.22
N SER A 128 5.72 4.51 12.72
CA SER A 128 5.07 4.73 11.44
C SER A 128 4.21 5.98 11.44
N LYS A 129 4.14 6.60 10.28
CA LYS A 129 3.32 7.78 10.00
C LYS A 129 2.59 7.56 8.70
N PHE A 130 1.31 7.90 8.69
CA PHE A 130 0.48 7.86 7.51
C PHE A 130 0.27 9.29 7.02
N TYR A 131 0.35 9.49 5.71
CA TYR A 131 0.24 10.81 5.10
C TYR A 131 -0.84 10.82 4.03
N VAL A 132 -1.68 11.85 4.08
CA VAL A 132 -2.42 12.32 2.92
C VAL A 132 -1.51 13.29 2.19
N VAL A 133 -1.24 13.00 0.93
CA VAL A 133 -0.37 13.81 0.08
C VAL A 133 -1.14 14.20 -1.18
N SER A 134 -0.68 15.25 -1.84
CA SER A 134 -1.16 15.60 -3.17
C SER A 134 0.01 15.77 -4.13
N VAL A 135 -0.22 15.58 -5.42
CA VAL A 135 0.79 15.78 -6.46
C VAL A 135 0.20 16.58 -7.62
N ALA A 136 0.89 17.63 -8.06
CA ALA A 136 0.59 18.31 -9.32
C ALA A 136 1.15 17.50 -10.49
N THR A 137 0.31 17.11 -11.44
CA THR A 137 0.71 16.21 -12.54
C THR A 137 0.84 16.91 -13.89
N ASP A 138 0.26 18.10 -14.03
CA ASP A 138 0.21 18.92 -15.24
C ASP A 138 1.59 19.24 -15.86
N THR A 139 2.59 19.47 -15.01
CA THR A 139 3.94 19.89 -15.43
C THR A 139 4.96 18.75 -15.46
N LEU A 140 4.55 17.53 -15.11
CA LEU A 140 5.44 16.38 -14.97
C LEU A 140 5.48 15.54 -16.25
N ALA A 141 6.68 15.11 -16.63
CA ALA A 141 6.82 14.10 -17.67
C ALA A 141 6.34 12.75 -17.10
N GLN A 142 5.11 12.37 -17.42
CA GLN A 142 4.50 11.17 -16.86
C GLN A 142 4.42 10.00 -17.85
N ILE A 143 4.25 8.80 -17.31
CA ILE A 143 3.83 7.60 -18.03
C ILE A 143 2.85 6.83 -17.17
N GLU A 144 1.75 6.38 -17.80
CA GLU A 144 0.88 5.37 -17.23
C GLU A 144 1.19 4.01 -17.86
N VAL A 145 1.52 3.04 -17.04
CA VAL A 145 1.88 1.69 -17.43
C VAL A 145 0.60 0.85 -17.44
N PRO A 146 0.22 0.26 -18.59
CA PRO A 146 -0.99 -0.54 -18.69
C PRO A 146 -0.93 -1.78 -17.79
N ALA A 147 -2.08 -2.26 -17.34
CA ALA A 147 -2.20 -3.41 -16.45
C ALA A 147 -2.04 -4.76 -17.16
N ASP A 148 -0.97 -4.88 -17.96
CA ASP A 148 -0.68 -6.04 -18.80
C ASP A 148 0.75 -6.56 -18.55
N ILE A 149 1.29 -7.31 -19.50
CA ILE A 149 2.65 -7.86 -19.41
C ILE A 149 3.72 -6.76 -19.32
N ASP A 150 3.52 -5.57 -19.90
CA ASP A 150 4.50 -4.48 -19.82
C ASP A 150 4.66 -3.98 -18.39
N TRP A 151 3.60 -4.01 -17.57
CA TRP A 151 3.72 -3.74 -16.13
C TRP A 151 4.65 -4.74 -15.45
N ALA A 152 4.43 -6.04 -15.68
CA ALA A 152 5.21 -7.08 -15.03
C ALA A 152 6.68 -7.07 -15.47
N MET A 153 6.92 -6.80 -16.75
CA MET A 153 8.27 -6.71 -17.30
C MET A 153 8.99 -5.44 -16.83
N LEU A 154 8.29 -4.31 -16.69
CA LEU A 154 8.87 -3.11 -16.10
C LEU A 154 9.25 -3.33 -14.61
N VAL A 155 8.41 -4.04 -13.87
CA VAL A 155 8.74 -4.46 -12.49
C VAL A 155 9.94 -5.41 -12.48
N ALA A 156 10.00 -6.37 -13.41
CA ALA A 156 11.13 -7.28 -13.56
C ALA A 156 12.44 -6.53 -13.82
N TYR A 157 12.40 -5.51 -14.69
CA TYR A 157 13.51 -4.64 -15.01
C TYR A 157 14.02 -3.92 -13.75
N HIS A 158 13.16 -3.18 -13.04
CA HIS A 158 13.58 -2.41 -11.86
C HIS A 158 13.98 -3.28 -10.66
N ARG A 159 13.45 -4.50 -10.54
CA ARG A 159 13.87 -5.48 -9.54
C ARG A 159 15.16 -6.23 -9.95
N GLY A 160 15.70 -6.00 -11.14
CA GLY A 160 16.94 -6.63 -11.62
C GLY A 160 16.78 -8.10 -12.04
N ARG A 161 15.57 -8.52 -12.41
CA ARG A 161 15.27 -9.89 -12.86
C ARG A 161 15.66 -10.15 -14.32
N MET A 162 15.91 -9.08 -15.09
CA MET A 162 16.22 -9.14 -16.53
C MET A 162 17.71 -9.02 -16.87
N GLU A 163 18.61 -8.98 -15.88
CA GLU A 163 20.05 -8.71 -16.11
C GLU A 163 20.74 -9.70 -17.07
N LYS A 164 20.22 -10.93 -17.19
CA LYS A 164 20.74 -11.95 -18.13
C LYS A 164 20.61 -11.55 -19.60
N ILE A 165 19.72 -10.62 -19.93
CA ILE A 165 19.46 -10.13 -21.30
C ILE A 165 19.82 -8.65 -21.46
N ASN A 166 20.66 -8.12 -20.56
CA ASN A 166 21.12 -6.75 -20.64
C ASN A 166 21.77 -6.46 -22.01
N GLY A 167 21.39 -5.35 -22.63
CA GLY A 167 21.84 -4.93 -23.96
C GLY A 167 20.92 -5.35 -25.11
N THR A 168 19.97 -6.26 -24.90
CA THR A 168 18.96 -6.61 -25.93
C THR A 168 17.95 -5.48 -26.12
N ASP A 169 17.30 -5.43 -27.29
CA ASP A 169 16.22 -4.47 -27.57
C ASP A 169 15.06 -4.58 -26.57
N PHE A 170 14.75 -5.80 -26.13
CA PHE A 170 13.73 -6.05 -25.12
C PHE A 170 14.11 -5.48 -23.75
N TYR A 171 15.36 -5.61 -23.31
CA TYR A 171 15.83 -4.95 -22.09
C TYR A 171 15.80 -3.42 -22.23
N ASN A 172 16.27 -2.91 -23.38
CA ASN A 172 16.31 -1.49 -23.67
C ASN A 172 14.91 -0.87 -23.78
N LYS A 173 13.89 -1.62 -24.21
CA LYS A 173 12.49 -1.20 -24.20
C LYS A 173 12.08 -0.71 -22.81
N TYR A 174 12.25 -1.53 -21.77
CA TYR A 174 11.83 -1.19 -20.41
C TYR A 174 12.74 -0.17 -19.73
N ARG A 175 14.05 -0.17 -20.05
CA ARG A 175 14.96 0.91 -19.65
C ARG A 175 14.49 2.27 -20.17
N ASN A 176 14.12 2.33 -21.45
CA ASN A 176 13.74 3.57 -22.11
C ASN A 176 12.31 4.00 -21.77
N MET A 177 11.44 3.05 -21.41
CA MET A 177 10.04 3.30 -21.02
C MET A 177 9.91 4.33 -19.90
N THR A 178 10.82 4.29 -18.92
CA THR A 178 10.81 5.20 -17.75
C THR A 178 11.90 6.28 -17.81
N ALA A 179 12.72 6.29 -18.87
CA ALA A 179 13.78 7.27 -19.04
C ALA A 179 13.21 8.68 -19.22
N GLY A 180 13.77 9.63 -18.47
CA GLY A 180 13.36 11.04 -18.53
C GLY A 180 11.95 11.31 -17.98
N LYS A 181 11.33 10.35 -17.29
CA LYS A 181 10.05 10.54 -16.61
C LYS A 181 10.26 11.12 -15.21
N ASP A 182 9.34 11.97 -14.80
CA ASP A 182 9.25 12.52 -13.44
C ASP A 182 8.30 11.69 -12.57
N LEU A 183 7.26 11.12 -13.17
CA LEU A 183 6.17 10.41 -12.52
C LEU A 183 5.82 9.13 -13.29
N ILE A 184 5.84 7.98 -12.59
CA ILE A 184 5.41 6.69 -13.14
C ILE A 184 4.12 6.29 -12.44
N ILE A 185 3.09 6.00 -13.23
CA ILE A 185 1.78 5.57 -12.75
C ILE A 185 1.56 4.14 -13.20
N GLY A 186 1.15 3.25 -12.31
CA GLY A 186 0.84 1.87 -12.68
C GLY A 186 0.00 1.19 -11.62
N ASN A 187 -0.43 -0.04 -11.88
CA ASN A 187 -1.22 -0.78 -10.90
C ASN A 187 -0.42 -1.06 -9.63
N ILE A 188 -1.13 -1.08 -8.50
CA ILE A 188 -0.59 -1.47 -7.20
C ILE A 188 -0.26 -2.96 -7.20
N ALA A 189 0.96 -3.31 -6.79
CA ALA A 189 1.27 -4.65 -6.33
C ALA A 189 0.94 -4.76 -4.82
N ASN A 190 -0.27 -5.22 -4.46
CA ASN A 190 -0.57 -5.51 -3.06
C ASN A 190 -0.08 -6.91 -2.66
N ASP A 191 -0.30 -7.31 -1.39
CA ASP A 191 0.06 -8.64 -0.88
C ASP A 191 -0.40 -9.81 -1.78
N ARG A 192 -1.52 -9.66 -2.49
CA ARG A 192 -2.05 -10.66 -3.42
C ARG A 192 -1.22 -10.72 -4.70
N MET A 193 -0.91 -9.56 -5.27
CA MET A 193 -0.14 -9.44 -6.51
C MET A 193 1.32 -9.82 -6.33
N PHE A 194 1.91 -9.56 -5.14
CA PHE A 194 3.26 -9.98 -4.82
C PHE A 194 3.46 -11.49 -4.98
N PHE A 195 2.47 -12.30 -4.57
CA PHE A 195 2.55 -13.76 -4.74
C PHE A 195 2.57 -14.15 -6.23
N VAL A 196 1.66 -13.61 -7.04
CA VAL A 196 1.55 -13.98 -8.46
C VAL A 196 2.78 -13.53 -9.24
N ILE A 197 3.24 -12.29 -9.02
CA ILE A 197 4.37 -11.74 -9.76
C ILE A 197 5.68 -12.47 -9.42
N ASP A 198 5.91 -12.83 -8.15
CA ASP A 198 7.11 -13.57 -7.77
C ASP A 198 7.06 -15.00 -8.33
N ASN A 199 5.88 -15.64 -8.37
CA ASN A 199 5.71 -16.95 -9.01
C ASN A 199 5.91 -16.89 -10.53
N PHE A 200 5.52 -15.79 -11.19
CA PHE A 200 5.84 -15.56 -12.60
C PHE A 200 7.35 -15.49 -12.81
N PHE A 201 8.07 -14.71 -12.01
CA PHE A 201 9.53 -14.55 -12.14
C PHE A 201 10.35 -15.83 -11.89
N ILE A 202 9.80 -16.81 -11.17
CA ILE A 202 10.45 -18.11 -10.93
C ILE A 202 9.94 -19.23 -11.87
N GLY A 203 9.07 -18.91 -12.83
CA GLY A 203 8.60 -19.87 -13.85
C GLY A 203 7.44 -20.77 -13.40
N ASN A 204 6.71 -20.40 -12.35
CA ASN A 204 5.54 -21.17 -11.89
C ASN A 204 4.21 -20.68 -12.49
N VAL A 205 4.19 -19.45 -13.02
CA VAL A 205 3.02 -18.78 -13.56
C VAL A 205 3.39 -18.22 -14.92
N THR A 206 2.46 -18.23 -15.87
CA THR A 206 2.63 -17.66 -17.21
C THR A 206 2.19 -16.20 -17.24
N ASP A 207 2.60 -15.47 -18.28
CA ASP A 207 2.13 -14.11 -18.54
C ASP A 207 0.61 -13.99 -18.65
N THR A 208 -0.07 -14.92 -19.31
CA THR A 208 -1.54 -14.94 -19.40
C THR A 208 -2.20 -15.05 -18.02
N ALA A 209 -1.73 -15.96 -17.16
CA ALA A 209 -2.25 -16.12 -15.81
C ALA A 209 -1.99 -14.86 -14.95
N LEU A 210 -0.85 -14.22 -15.15
CA LEU A 210 -0.47 -12.97 -14.48
C LEU A 210 -1.40 -11.81 -14.87
N VAL A 211 -1.64 -11.60 -16.18
CA VAL A 211 -2.49 -10.50 -16.69
C VAL A 211 -3.95 -10.69 -16.26
N ASN A 212 -4.45 -11.92 -16.29
CA ASN A 212 -5.78 -12.22 -15.77
C ASN A 212 -5.88 -11.96 -14.25
N SER A 213 -4.81 -12.27 -13.50
CA SER A 213 -4.74 -11.94 -12.07
C SER A 213 -4.74 -10.43 -11.83
N LEU A 214 -3.96 -9.66 -12.60
CA LEU A 214 -3.93 -8.20 -12.52
C LEU A 214 -5.32 -7.58 -12.78
N SER A 215 -6.02 -8.10 -13.79
CA SER A 215 -7.34 -7.61 -14.19
C SER A 215 -8.42 -7.91 -13.14
N ALA A 216 -8.39 -9.10 -12.53
CA ALA A 216 -9.38 -9.52 -11.54
C ALA A 216 -9.27 -8.79 -10.19
N LEU A 217 -8.07 -8.31 -9.83
CA LEU A 217 -7.79 -7.83 -8.48
C LEU A 217 -8.12 -6.34 -8.25
N GLN A 218 -8.34 -5.53 -9.29
CA GLN A 218 -8.74 -4.10 -9.21
C GLN A 218 -8.01 -3.29 -8.11
N LEU A 219 -6.68 -3.32 -8.14
CA LEU A 219 -5.84 -2.96 -6.99
C LEU A 219 -5.64 -1.46 -6.72
N GLY A 220 -6.24 -0.59 -7.54
CA GLY A 220 -5.90 0.83 -7.59
C GLY A 220 -4.55 1.11 -8.26
N LYS A 221 -4.14 2.38 -8.25
CA LYS A 221 -2.91 2.85 -8.90
C LYS A 221 -1.89 3.33 -7.86
N GLN A 222 -0.62 3.10 -8.17
CA GLN A 222 0.51 3.73 -7.50
C GLN A 222 1.10 4.80 -8.42
N TYR A 223 1.53 5.89 -7.78
CA TYR A 223 2.16 7.06 -8.37
C TYR A 223 3.55 7.17 -7.76
N VAL A 224 4.58 7.12 -8.59
CA VAL A 224 5.97 7.10 -8.14
C VAL A 224 6.70 8.29 -8.72
N ALA A 225 7.03 9.25 -7.85
CA ALA A 225 7.89 10.36 -8.21
C ALA A 225 9.35 9.88 -8.25
N VAL A 226 9.93 9.79 -9.45
CA VAL A 226 11.25 9.18 -9.69
C VAL A 226 12.35 10.22 -9.97
N SER A 227 11.99 11.48 -10.13
CA SER A 227 12.93 12.60 -10.25
C SER A 227 12.77 13.58 -9.08
N GLN A 228 13.75 14.45 -8.88
CA GLN A 228 13.62 15.52 -7.89
C GLN A 228 12.48 16.48 -8.25
N LYS A 229 12.31 16.79 -9.55
CA LYS A 229 11.18 17.60 -10.04
C LYS A 229 9.82 16.95 -9.69
N GLY A 230 9.70 15.63 -9.88
CA GLY A 230 8.50 14.90 -9.47
C GLY A 230 8.27 14.94 -7.96
N CYS A 231 9.34 14.83 -7.16
CA CYS A 231 9.25 14.90 -5.70
C CYS A 231 8.88 16.30 -5.20
N ASP A 232 9.43 17.35 -5.82
CA ASP A 232 9.13 18.75 -5.50
C ASP A 232 7.66 19.12 -5.81
N ALA A 233 7.00 18.37 -6.70
CA ALA A 233 5.57 18.53 -6.99
C ALA A 233 4.66 17.88 -5.93
N VAL A 234 5.21 17.04 -5.04
CA VAL A 234 4.47 16.39 -3.94
C VAL A 234 4.36 17.31 -2.74
N ARG A 235 3.14 17.44 -2.20
CA ARG A 235 2.85 18.18 -0.97
C ARG A 235 2.26 17.25 0.07
N VAL A 236 2.76 17.32 1.30
CA VAL A 236 2.11 16.69 2.44
C VAL A 236 0.94 17.58 2.88
N GLU A 237 -0.27 17.06 2.75
CA GLU A 237 -1.50 17.79 3.09
C GLU A 237 -1.93 17.52 4.53
N SER A 238 -1.72 16.28 5.00
CA SER A 238 -2.04 15.89 6.38
C SER A 238 -1.15 14.75 6.84
N GLU A 239 -0.71 14.82 8.09
CA GLU A 239 -0.09 13.70 8.80
C GLU A 239 -1.11 13.08 9.77
N ILE A 240 -1.33 11.78 9.64
CA ILE A 240 -2.25 11.01 10.46
C ILE A 240 -1.44 10.03 11.31
N SER A 241 -1.49 10.24 12.62
CA SER A 241 -0.88 9.30 13.58
C SER A 241 -1.79 8.09 13.81
N LEU A 242 -1.17 6.91 13.91
CA LEU A 242 -1.82 5.63 14.18
C LEU A 242 -1.49 5.18 15.61
N SER A 243 -2.52 4.88 16.39
CA SER A 243 -2.37 4.27 17.72
C SER A 243 -1.91 2.82 17.60
N TYR A 244 -1.44 2.25 18.70
CA TYR A 244 -1.07 0.83 18.76
C TYR A 244 -2.29 -0.06 18.50
N LEU A 245 -3.46 0.32 19.02
CA LEU A 245 -4.74 -0.36 18.74
C LEU A 245 -5.07 -0.38 17.24
N GLU A 246 -5.02 0.76 16.56
CA GLU A 246 -5.28 0.85 15.11
C GLU A 246 -4.34 -0.06 14.33
N ARG A 247 -3.03 -0.05 14.67
CA ARG A 247 -2.03 -0.90 14.00
C ARG A 247 -2.27 -2.40 14.17
N LEU A 248 -2.76 -2.84 15.33
CA LEU A 248 -3.11 -4.25 15.55
C LEU A 248 -4.25 -4.70 14.63
N PHE A 249 -5.30 -3.88 14.48
CA PHE A 249 -6.40 -4.18 13.57
C PHE A 249 -5.98 -4.17 12.10
N ILE A 250 -5.18 -3.17 11.68
CA ILE A 250 -4.61 -3.13 10.33
C ILE A 250 -3.78 -4.39 10.05
N LYS A 251 -2.97 -4.84 11.01
CA LYS A 251 -2.16 -6.04 10.87
C LYS A 251 -3.02 -7.30 10.66
N ASN A 252 -4.04 -7.49 11.49
CA ASN A 252 -4.95 -8.63 11.34
C ASN A 252 -5.64 -8.61 9.96
N THR A 253 -6.14 -7.44 9.53
CA THR A 253 -6.75 -7.28 8.20
C THR A 253 -5.75 -7.55 7.07
N ALA A 254 -4.48 -7.14 7.21
CA ALA A 254 -3.43 -7.43 6.23
C ALA A 254 -3.17 -8.95 6.10
N GLU A 255 -3.12 -9.66 7.23
CA GLU A 255 -2.92 -11.12 7.27
C GLU A 255 -4.10 -11.86 6.62
N GLU A 256 -5.34 -11.48 6.95
CA GLU A 256 -6.55 -12.03 6.33
C GLU A 256 -6.60 -11.75 4.81
N ASN A 257 -6.23 -10.54 4.39
CA ASN A 257 -6.20 -10.16 2.99
C ASN A 257 -5.12 -10.90 2.20
N ARG A 258 -3.96 -11.16 2.81
CA ARG A 258 -2.89 -11.98 2.24
C ARG A 258 -3.35 -13.43 2.06
N ALA A 259 -3.99 -14.02 3.06
CA ALA A 259 -4.51 -15.39 2.98
C ALA A 259 -5.57 -15.55 1.87
N LYS A 260 -6.56 -14.65 1.82
CA LYS A 260 -7.58 -14.61 0.75
C LYS A 260 -6.94 -14.41 -0.63
N GLY A 261 -5.93 -13.54 -0.70
CA GLY A 261 -5.16 -13.27 -1.91
C GLY A 261 -4.47 -14.48 -2.48
N ILE A 262 -3.77 -15.23 -1.63
CA ILE A 262 -3.06 -16.46 -2.04
C ILE A 262 -4.05 -17.49 -2.59
N SER A 263 -5.21 -17.67 -1.94
CA SER A 263 -6.23 -18.61 -2.44
C SER A 263 -6.73 -18.23 -3.84
N LEU A 264 -7.13 -16.96 -4.03
CA LEU A 264 -7.64 -16.48 -5.32
C LEU A 264 -6.57 -16.54 -6.41
N ALA A 265 -5.34 -16.13 -6.09
CA ALA A 265 -4.20 -16.22 -6.98
C ALA A 265 -3.95 -17.66 -7.44
N ASN A 266 -3.98 -18.63 -6.50
CA ASN A 266 -3.81 -20.05 -6.83
C ASN A 266 -4.92 -20.56 -7.76
N ASP A 267 -6.16 -20.14 -7.55
CA ASP A 267 -7.29 -20.55 -8.39
C ASP A 267 -7.19 -19.99 -9.81
N ILE A 268 -6.82 -18.71 -9.96
CA ILE A 268 -6.56 -18.12 -11.29
C ILE A 268 -5.39 -18.82 -11.98
N CYS A 269 -4.28 -19.05 -11.26
CA CYS A 269 -3.12 -19.74 -11.81
C CYS A 269 -3.48 -21.16 -12.26
N ARG A 270 -4.34 -21.90 -11.53
CA ARG A 270 -4.80 -23.23 -11.94
C ARG A 270 -5.59 -23.21 -13.25
N ASN A 271 -6.44 -22.21 -13.44
CA ASN A 271 -7.29 -22.10 -14.63
C ASN A 271 -6.49 -21.79 -15.90
N TYR A 272 -5.42 -20.98 -15.80
CA TYR A 272 -4.64 -20.52 -16.95
C TYR A 272 -3.23 -21.14 -17.07
N ARG A 273 -2.90 -22.17 -16.26
CA ARG A 273 -1.53 -22.75 -16.16
C ARG A 273 -0.91 -23.31 -17.45
N ARG A 274 -1.68 -23.46 -18.52
CA ARG A 274 -1.22 -24.02 -19.82
C ARG A 274 -1.28 -23.01 -20.96
N GLU A 275 -1.52 -21.74 -20.65
CA GLU A 275 -1.67 -20.67 -21.64
C GLU A 275 -0.59 -19.62 -21.43
N GLY A 276 -0.06 -19.07 -22.53
CA GLY A 276 1.00 -18.05 -22.47
C GLY A 276 2.40 -18.64 -22.36
N LEU A 277 3.34 -17.81 -21.91
CA LEU A 277 4.76 -18.13 -21.76
C LEU A 277 5.21 -17.89 -20.32
N PHE A 278 6.17 -18.70 -19.88
CA PHE A 278 6.90 -18.46 -18.64
C PHE A 278 7.91 -17.33 -18.80
N PHE A 279 8.31 -16.74 -17.66
CA PHE A 279 9.22 -15.61 -17.65
C PHE A 279 10.57 -15.92 -18.34
N ASP A 280 11.15 -17.09 -18.08
CA ASP A 280 12.39 -17.54 -18.71
C ASP A 280 12.24 -17.75 -20.22
N GLU A 281 11.13 -18.34 -20.67
CA GLU A 281 10.83 -18.48 -22.11
C GLU A 281 10.75 -17.12 -22.82
N ILE A 282 10.17 -16.10 -22.18
CA ILE A 282 10.12 -14.73 -22.70
C ILE A 282 11.53 -14.15 -22.82
N LEU A 283 12.35 -14.30 -21.78
CA LEU A 283 13.74 -13.80 -21.78
C LEU A 283 14.61 -14.52 -22.82
N ASP A 284 14.47 -15.83 -22.98
CA ASP A 284 15.24 -16.61 -23.94
C ASP A 284 14.87 -16.24 -25.38
N LYS A 285 13.59 -16.02 -25.68
CA LYS A 285 13.14 -15.50 -26.98
C LYS A 285 13.75 -14.12 -27.27
N ALA A 286 13.76 -13.23 -26.28
CA ALA A 286 14.36 -11.90 -26.40
C ALA A 286 15.87 -11.95 -26.63
N LYS A 287 16.57 -12.89 -25.99
CA LYS A 287 18.02 -13.09 -26.15
C LYS A 287 18.40 -13.61 -27.52
N ASN A 288 17.58 -14.52 -28.07
CA ASN A 288 17.83 -15.17 -29.35
C ASN A 288 17.33 -14.36 -30.56
N GLY A 289 16.92 -13.11 -30.35
CA GLY A 289 16.62 -12.16 -31.42
C GLY A 289 15.22 -12.23 -32.02
N GLY A 290 14.27 -12.97 -31.42
CA GLY A 290 12.86 -13.07 -31.86
C GLY A 290 12.66 -13.57 -33.29
N GLN A 291 12.01 -14.73 -33.48
CA GLN A 291 11.39 -15.03 -34.78
C GLN A 291 10.24 -14.07 -35.07
#